data_AF-A0A920IQ12-F1
#
_entry.id   AF-A0A920IQ12-F1
#
_cell.length_a   1.000
_cell.length_b   1.000
_cell.length_c   1.000
_cell.angle_alpha   90.00
_cell.angle_beta   90.00
_cell.angle_gamma   90.00
#
_symmetry.space_group_name_H-M   'P 1'
#
loop_
_entity.id
_entity.type
_entity.pdbx_description
1 polymer ?
#
loop_
_entity_poly.entity_id
_entity_poly.type
_entity_poly.pdbx_seq_one_letter_code
_entity_poly.pdbx_strand_id
1 'polypeptide(L)'
;MVLRYTKRVRNRIFVQVWGNSFMPIKNFLILMSFFLFSSHAVTAVTDEGYSRTSHPYIFHLVQAKLWQSTVSTNGGVYYPPTYDLDGFTHGTANPNKLLVVANHFYREVDGDWLCLRMTAESLKRSGVEVVFEGTAPVGDKPADFEGSDDELYPHILGGITPDAVLAIHKVSRNDSGDFIAIDDLEVSDHKQP
;
A
#
# COMPACT_ATOMS: atom_id res chain seq x y z
N MET A 1 -73.45 8.60 -2.54
CA MET A 1 -72.90 9.84 -3.10
C MET A 1 -71.85 9.46 -4.15
N VAL A 2 -72.21 9.71 -5.41
CA VAL A 2 -71.44 9.74 -6.68
C VAL A 2 -70.57 8.53 -7.09
N LEU A 3 -71.14 7.78 -8.06
CA LEU A 3 -70.55 6.87 -9.05
C LEU A 3 -69.31 7.41 -9.77
N ARG A 4 -68.36 6.52 -10.15
CA ARG A 4 -67.84 6.46 -11.53
C ARG A 4 -67.56 5.01 -11.99
N TYR A 5 -68.48 4.52 -12.82
CA TYR A 5 -68.31 3.57 -13.94
C TYR A 5 -67.44 4.27 -15.03
N THR A 6 -66.71 3.68 -16.00
CA THR A 6 -66.88 2.50 -16.87
C THR A 6 -65.56 2.16 -17.63
N LYS A 7 -65.35 0.87 -18.00
CA LYS A 7 -65.00 0.27 -19.33
C LYS A 7 -63.82 0.82 -20.18
N ARG A 8 -63.14 0.08 -21.07
CA ARG A 8 -63.04 -1.34 -21.51
C ARG A 8 -62.03 -1.40 -22.68
N VAL A 9 -60.99 -2.22 -22.55
CA VAL A 9 -60.39 -3.20 -23.51
C VAL A 9 -60.12 -2.80 -24.97
N ARG A 10 -58.90 -3.05 -25.48
CA ARG A 10 -58.61 -4.12 -26.50
C ARG A 10 -57.14 -4.15 -27.00
N ASN A 11 -56.62 -5.38 -27.05
CA ASN A 11 -55.43 -5.88 -27.76
C ASN A 11 -55.38 -5.52 -29.26
N ARG A 12 -54.18 -5.47 -29.83
CA ARG A 12 -53.79 -6.32 -31.00
C ARG A 12 -52.29 -6.25 -31.34
N ILE A 13 -51.74 -7.42 -31.61
CA ILE A 13 -50.44 -7.71 -32.21
C ILE A 13 -50.51 -7.43 -33.72
N PHE A 14 -49.44 -6.93 -34.35
CA PHE A 14 -49.16 -7.17 -35.77
C PHE A 14 -47.65 -7.20 -36.04
N VAL A 15 -47.20 -8.28 -36.68
CA VAL A 15 -45.87 -8.49 -37.25
C VAL A 15 -45.92 -8.02 -38.70
N GLN A 16 -44.90 -7.33 -39.21
CA GLN A 16 -44.64 -7.35 -40.65
C GLN A 16 -43.17 -7.07 -41.00
N VAL A 17 -42.62 -7.99 -41.79
CA VAL A 17 -41.33 -7.93 -42.50
C VAL A 17 -41.58 -7.32 -43.89
N TRP A 18 -40.56 -6.66 -44.47
CA TRP A 18 -40.11 -6.70 -45.87
C TRP A 18 -39.61 -5.34 -46.40
N GLY A 19 -38.52 -5.35 -47.18
CA GLY A 19 -38.33 -4.38 -48.26
C GLY A 19 -36.92 -3.82 -48.46
N ASN A 20 -36.08 -4.53 -49.22
CA ASN A 20 -34.96 -3.95 -49.97
C ASN A 20 -35.48 -2.95 -51.03
N SER A 21 -34.76 -1.86 -51.31
CA SER A 21 -34.45 -1.36 -52.68
C SER A 21 -33.67 -0.03 -52.72
N PHE A 22 -32.47 -0.08 -53.31
CA PHE A 22 -31.89 0.75 -54.39
C PHE A 22 -31.79 2.31 -54.33
N MET A 23 -30.51 2.76 -54.42
CA MET A 23 -29.90 3.87 -55.21
C MET A 23 -30.12 5.35 -54.79
N PRO A 24 -29.27 6.33 -55.24
CA PRO A 24 -27.99 6.27 -55.98
C PRO A 24 -26.83 7.11 -55.38
N ILE A 25 -25.64 6.85 -55.92
CA ILE A 25 -24.38 7.60 -55.76
C ILE A 25 -24.52 9.03 -56.31
N LYS A 26 -24.10 10.03 -55.53
CA LYS A 26 -23.82 11.38 -56.01
C LYS A 26 -22.48 11.86 -55.45
N ASN A 27 -21.54 12.02 -56.39
CA ASN A 27 -20.31 12.80 -56.37
C ASN A 27 -20.00 13.56 -55.07
N PHE A 28 -19.01 13.06 -54.35
CA PHE A 28 -18.23 13.90 -53.43
C PHE A 28 -16.76 13.73 -53.80
N LEU A 29 -16.18 14.78 -54.40
CA LEU A 29 -14.75 14.91 -54.59
C LEU A 29 -14.09 14.92 -53.19
N ILE A 30 -13.45 13.81 -52.82
CA ILE A 30 -12.56 13.78 -51.67
C ILE A 30 -11.14 13.79 -52.19
N LEU A 31 -10.49 14.92 -51.94
CA LEU A 31 -9.07 15.19 -52.14
C LEU A 31 -8.24 14.05 -51.52
N MET A 32 -7.54 13.27 -52.34
CA MET A 32 -6.53 12.31 -51.88
C MET A 32 -5.37 13.08 -51.25
N SER A 33 -5.45 13.34 -49.95
CA SER A 33 -4.27 13.71 -49.16
C SER A 33 -3.55 12.43 -48.79
N PHE A 34 -2.37 12.25 -49.38
CA PHE A 34 -1.48 11.14 -49.13
C PHE A 34 -1.18 11.00 -47.63
N PHE A 35 -1.43 9.80 -47.13
CA PHE A 35 -0.96 9.30 -45.85
C PHE A 35 0.56 9.45 -45.75
N LEU A 36 1.02 10.24 -44.78
CA LEU A 36 2.29 10.03 -44.08
C LEU A 36 1.99 10.14 -42.58
N PHE A 37 1.33 9.13 -42.03
CA PHE A 37 1.40 8.89 -40.59
C PHE A 37 2.79 8.34 -40.30
N SER A 38 3.72 9.23 -39.95
CA SER A 38 4.96 8.84 -39.28
C SER A 38 4.55 8.11 -38.00
N SER A 39 4.61 6.78 -38.04
CA SER A 39 4.49 5.92 -36.88
C SER A 39 5.69 6.19 -35.99
N HIS A 40 5.60 7.23 -35.15
CA HIS A 40 6.44 7.30 -33.97
C HIS A 40 5.91 6.20 -33.07
N ALA A 41 6.64 5.10 -33.00
CA ALA A 41 6.51 4.18 -31.89
C ALA A 41 6.67 5.04 -30.63
N VAL A 42 5.55 5.33 -29.96
CA VAL A 42 5.60 5.72 -28.55
C VAL A 42 6.16 4.49 -27.87
N THR A 43 7.47 4.48 -27.66
CA THR A 43 8.04 3.74 -26.55
C THR A 43 7.29 4.26 -25.34
N ALA A 44 6.30 3.48 -24.90
CA ALA A 44 5.87 3.53 -23.52
C ALA A 44 7.15 3.31 -22.74
N VAL A 45 7.70 4.40 -22.21
CA VAL A 45 8.63 4.34 -21.10
C VAL A 45 7.78 3.67 -20.03
N THR A 46 7.95 2.35 -19.89
CA THR A 46 7.54 1.71 -18.66
C THR A 46 8.27 2.50 -17.59
N ASP A 47 7.50 3.01 -16.65
CA ASP A 47 7.99 3.64 -15.44
C ASP A 47 8.75 2.56 -14.65
N GLU A 48 9.97 2.25 -15.10
CA GLU A 48 10.97 1.46 -14.39
C GLU A 48 11.59 2.37 -13.33
N GLY A 49 10.73 2.97 -12.52
CA GLY A 49 11.05 3.89 -11.43
C GLY A 49 10.70 3.29 -10.08
N TYR A 50 10.46 1.97 -10.00
CA TYR A 50 10.54 1.29 -8.71
C TYR A 50 12.01 1.26 -8.33
N SER A 51 12.46 2.30 -7.62
CA SER A 51 13.74 2.28 -6.89
C SER A 51 13.76 0.96 -6.14
N ARG A 52 14.56 0.01 -6.64
CA ARG A 52 14.70 -1.29 -6.04
C ARG A 52 15.39 -0.99 -4.73
N THR A 53 14.61 -0.88 -3.66
CA THR A 53 15.11 -0.71 -2.31
C THR A 53 16.21 -1.76 -2.13
N SER A 54 17.38 -1.34 -1.63
CA SER A 54 18.51 -2.26 -1.41
C SER A 54 18.12 -3.46 -0.54
N HIS A 55 17.00 -3.34 0.17
CA HIS A 55 16.41 -4.35 1.03
C HIS A 55 15.05 -4.79 0.48
N PRO A 56 14.80 -6.12 0.34
CA PRO A 56 13.55 -6.65 -0.19
C PRO A 56 12.39 -6.63 0.83
N TYR A 57 12.70 -6.36 2.11
CA TYR A 57 11.74 -6.44 3.21
C TYR A 57 11.50 -5.07 3.84
N ILE A 58 10.31 -4.93 4.42
CA ILE A 58 9.92 -3.81 5.28
C ILE A 58 9.58 -4.39 6.64
N PHE A 59 10.16 -3.81 7.67
CA PHE A 59 10.01 -4.23 9.05
C PHE A 59 9.26 -3.19 9.86
N HIS A 60 8.37 -3.64 10.75
CA HIS A 60 7.68 -2.78 11.71
C HIS A 60 7.74 -3.39 13.11
N LEU A 61 8.13 -2.58 14.11
CA LEU A 61 8.16 -2.99 15.51
C LEU A 61 6.82 -2.68 16.17
N VAL A 62 6.25 -3.67 16.85
CA VAL A 62 4.94 -3.56 17.49
C VAL A 62 4.94 -4.20 18.87
N GLN A 63 4.20 -3.62 19.82
CA GLN A 63 3.94 -4.26 21.11
C GLN A 63 3.10 -5.54 20.88
N ALA A 64 3.58 -6.68 21.38
CA ALA A 64 2.98 -7.99 21.15
C ALA A 64 1.49 -8.04 21.54
N LYS A 65 1.11 -7.34 22.62
CA LYS A 65 -0.28 -7.24 23.08
C LYS A 65 -1.20 -6.56 22.05
N LEU A 66 -0.73 -5.50 21.39
CA LEU A 66 -1.51 -4.80 20.37
C LEU A 66 -1.69 -5.69 19.15
N TRP A 67 -0.60 -6.31 18.70
CA TRP A 67 -0.64 -7.24 17.58
C TRP A 67 -1.57 -8.43 17.84
N GLN A 68 -1.48 -9.06 19.02
CA GLN A 68 -2.35 -10.16 19.40
C GLN A 68 -3.84 -9.76 19.40
N SER A 69 -4.14 -8.53 19.83
CA SER A 69 -5.51 -8.00 19.81
C SER A 69 -6.01 -7.78 18.37
N THR A 70 -5.13 -7.31 17.49
CA THR A 70 -5.42 -7.17 16.05
C THR A 70 -5.74 -8.51 15.41
N VAL A 71 -4.87 -9.52 15.55
CA VAL A 71 -5.09 -10.84 14.92
C VAL A 71 -6.30 -11.59 15.47
N SER A 72 -6.70 -11.31 16.71
CA SER A 72 -7.89 -11.92 17.34
C SER A 72 -9.19 -11.26 16.90
N THR A 73 -9.11 -10.12 16.22
CA THR A 73 -10.26 -9.37 15.70
C THR A 73 -10.49 -9.76 14.24
N ASN A 74 -11.71 -10.19 13.89
CA ASN A 74 -12.06 -10.51 12.51
C ASN A 74 -11.95 -9.25 11.63
N GLY A 75 -11.12 -9.29 10.60
CA GLY A 75 -10.79 -8.12 9.77
C GLY A 75 -9.98 -7.05 10.52
N GLY A 76 -9.27 -7.43 11.58
CA GLY A 76 -8.44 -6.52 12.36
C GLY A 76 -7.33 -5.89 11.52
N VAL A 77 -7.15 -4.58 11.72
CA VAL A 77 -6.05 -3.81 11.13
C VAL A 77 -5.28 -3.17 12.28
N TYR A 78 -3.96 -3.35 12.30
CA TYR A 78 -3.11 -2.72 13.29
C TYR A 78 -2.75 -1.30 12.86
N TYR A 79 -2.88 -0.36 13.79
CA TYR A 79 -2.35 1.00 13.69
C TYR A 79 -1.48 1.27 14.91
N PRO A 80 -0.28 1.88 14.76
CA PRO A 80 0.55 2.22 15.89
C PRO A 80 -0.14 3.28 16.77
N PRO A 81 0.16 3.36 18.08
CA PRO A 81 -0.43 4.35 18.98
C PRO A 81 -0.22 5.81 18.54
N THR A 82 0.81 6.09 17.74
CA THR A 82 1.12 7.43 17.22
C THR A 82 0.49 7.73 15.87
N TYR A 83 -0.28 6.81 15.27
CA TYR A 83 -0.77 6.94 13.90
C TYR A 83 -1.60 8.22 13.65
N ASP A 84 -2.45 8.60 14.60
CA ASP A 84 -3.28 9.82 14.46
C ASP A 84 -2.45 11.10 14.42
N LEU A 85 -1.24 11.08 15.01
CA LEU A 85 -0.30 12.21 15.00
C LEU A 85 0.62 12.15 13.78
N ASP A 86 1.16 10.97 13.47
CA ASP A 86 2.16 10.78 12.42
C ASP A 86 1.51 10.76 11.01
N GLY A 87 0.29 10.23 10.89
CA GLY A 87 -0.44 10.08 9.63
C GLY A 87 -0.04 8.85 8.79
N PHE A 88 0.95 8.06 9.24
CA PHE A 88 1.43 6.84 8.60
C PHE A 88 2.03 5.88 9.63
N THR A 89 2.25 4.62 9.21
CA THR A 89 2.96 3.64 10.02
C THR A 89 4.43 3.62 9.62
N HIS A 90 5.31 3.84 10.60
CA HIS A 90 6.77 3.82 10.40
C HIS A 90 7.27 2.41 10.08
N GLY A 91 8.12 2.27 9.08
CA GLY A 91 8.84 1.03 8.81
C GLY A 91 10.35 1.26 8.74
N THR A 92 11.10 0.17 8.72
CA THR A 92 12.53 0.14 8.47
C THR A 92 12.83 -0.92 7.42
N ALA A 93 13.58 -0.59 6.38
CA ALA A 93 13.94 -1.56 5.34
C ALA A 93 15.30 -2.22 5.63
N ASN A 94 16.27 -1.44 6.13
CA ASN A 94 17.58 -1.93 6.51
C ASN A 94 17.54 -2.60 7.90
N PRO A 95 17.73 -3.94 7.99
CA PRO A 95 17.69 -4.64 9.28
C PRO A 95 18.77 -4.17 10.25
N ASN A 96 19.89 -3.61 9.75
CA ASN A 96 20.98 -3.12 10.59
C ASN A 96 20.62 -1.87 11.40
N LYS A 97 19.58 -1.12 10.99
CA LYS A 97 19.10 0.08 11.69
C LYS A 97 18.00 -0.23 12.72
N LEU A 98 17.41 -1.43 12.71
CA LEU A 98 16.24 -1.75 13.52
C LEU A 98 16.45 -1.53 15.01
N LEU A 99 17.56 -2.01 15.58
CA LEU A 99 17.83 -1.85 17.01
C LEU A 99 18.16 -0.41 17.38
N VAL A 100 18.81 0.36 16.49
CA VAL A 100 19.07 1.79 16.70
C VAL A 100 17.76 2.57 16.78
N VAL A 101 16.87 2.36 15.80
CA VAL A 101 15.54 2.96 15.75
C VAL A 101 14.72 2.56 16.98
N ALA A 102 14.74 1.28 17.35
CA ALA A 102 14.00 0.77 18.50
C ALA A 102 14.44 1.41 19.81
N ASN A 103 15.75 1.50 20.04
CA ASN A 103 16.31 2.07 21.26
C ASN A 103 16.12 3.58 21.35
N HIS A 104 16.02 4.27 20.22
CA HIS A 104 15.71 5.70 20.19
C HIS A 104 14.23 5.96 20.55
N PHE A 105 13.30 5.31 19.87
CA PHE A 105 11.88 5.66 19.99
C PHE A 105 11.14 4.89 21.09
N TYR A 106 11.51 3.65 21.37
CA TYR A 106 10.68 2.71 22.13
C TYR A 106 11.34 2.14 23.39
N ARG A 107 12.59 2.49 23.70
CA ARG A 107 13.32 1.96 24.88
C ARG A 107 12.54 2.07 26.19
N GLU A 108 11.81 3.17 26.38
CA GLU A 108 11.03 3.45 27.60
C GLU A 108 9.58 2.91 27.55
N VAL A 109 9.21 2.20 26.49
CA VAL A 109 7.88 1.61 26.34
C VAL A 109 7.93 0.13 26.72
N ASP A 110 7.38 -0.18 27.87
CA ASP A 110 7.40 -1.53 28.44
C ASP A 110 6.59 -2.57 27.65
N GLY A 111 6.88 -3.83 27.96
CA GLY A 111 6.19 -5.01 27.43
C GLY A 111 6.99 -5.75 26.37
N ASP A 112 6.39 -6.85 25.90
CA ASP A 112 6.94 -7.69 24.85
C ASP A 112 6.75 -7.02 23.48
N TRP A 113 7.76 -7.18 22.63
CA TRP A 113 7.79 -6.62 21.28
C TRP A 113 7.94 -7.71 20.23
N LEU A 114 7.38 -7.45 19.06
CA LEU A 114 7.50 -8.26 17.86
C LEU A 114 8.01 -7.38 16.72
N CYS A 115 8.70 -7.99 15.76
CA CYS A 115 9.07 -7.36 14.51
C CYS A 115 8.31 -8.06 13.37
N LEU A 116 7.38 -7.33 12.75
CA LEU A 116 6.62 -7.80 11.60
C LEU A 116 7.47 -7.63 10.35
N ARG A 117 7.56 -8.66 9.52
CA ARG A 117 8.24 -8.62 8.21
C ARG A 117 7.22 -8.67 7.09
N MET A 118 7.29 -7.69 6.19
CA MET A 118 6.46 -7.56 5.00
C MET A 118 7.35 -7.34 3.77
N THR A 119 6.74 -7.30 2.58
CA THR A 119 7.32 -6.58 1.42
C THR A 119 6.37 -5.47 1.02
N ALA A 120 6.82 -4.57 0.14
CA ALA A 120 5.93 -3.57 -0.41
C ALA A 120 4.78 -4.19 -1.22
N GLU A 121 5.03 -5.32 -1.89
CA GLU A 121 3.98 -6.06 -2.60
C GLU A 121 2.96 -6.72 -1.67
N SER A 122 3.37 -7.24 -0.51
CA SER A 122 2.43 -7.82 0.46
C SER A 122 1.53 -6.74 1.07
N LEU A 123 2.09 -5.57 1.38
CA LEU A 123 1.34 -4.39 1.82
C LEU A 123 0.39 -3.88 0.71
N LYS A 124 0.88 -3.76 -0.52
CA LYS A 124 0.06 -3.33 -1.67
C LYS A 124 -1.12 -4.27 -1.93
N ARG A 125 -0.92 -5.58 -1.80
CA ARG A 125 -2.01 -6.57 -1.92
C ARG A 125 -3.11 -6.37 -0.89
N SER A 126 -2.77 -5.84 0.29
CA SER A 126 -3.73 -5.45 1.32
C SER A 126 -4.33 -4.05 1.12
N GLY A 127 -4.00 -3.36 0.03
CA GLY A 127 -4.49 -2.03 -0.30
C GLY A 127 -3.69 -0.89 0.33
N VAL A 128 -2.46 -1.15 0.78
CA VAL A 128 -1.60 -0.17 1.47
C VAL A 128 -0.36 0.12 0.63
N GLU A 129 -0.16 1.37 0.27
CA GLU A 129 1.04 1.82 -0.45
C GLU A 129 2.17 2.18 0.52
N VAL A 130 3.40 2.15 0.03
CA VAL A 130 4.61 2.51 0.78
C VAL A 130 5.38 3.57 0.02
N VAL A 131 5.82 4.61 0.71
CA VAL A 131 6.70 5.65 0.17
C VAL A 131 7.99 5.64 0.97
N PHE A 132 9.14 5.77 0.30
CA PHE A 132 10.43 5.88 0.95
C PHE A 132 10.83 7.34 1.05
N GLU A 133 10.94 7.86 2.27
CA GLU A 133 11.22 9.26 2.55
C GLU A 133 12.32 9.39 3.62
N GLY A 134 12.79 10.62 3.88
CA GLY A 134 13.72 10.87 4.98
C GLY A 134 13.07 10.56 6.34
N THR A 135 13.88 10.43 7.39
CA THR A 135 13.38 10.14 8.73
C THR A 135 12.34 11.14 9.21
N ALA A 136 11.34 10.63 9.91
CA ALA A 136 10.28 11.41 10.53
C ALA A 136 10.21 11.13 12.04
N PRO A 137 9.75 12.11 12.85
CA PRO A 137 9.51 11.88 14.26
C PRO A 137 8.46 10.77 14.48
N VAL A 138 8.53 10.13 15.64
CA VAL A 138 7.52 9.14 16.09
C VAL A 138 6.75 9.75 17.25
N GLY A 139 5.52 10.17 16.97
CA GLY A 139 4.77 11.05 17.85
C GLY A 139 5.55 12.34 18.15
N ASP A 140 5.74 12.65 19.43
CA ASP A 140 6.48 13.84 19.87
C ASP A 140 8.01 13.63 19.94
N LYS A 141 8.52 12.43 19.64
CA LYS A 141 9.97 12.15 19.72
C LYS A 141 10.66 12.50 18.40
N PRO A 142 11.65 13.41 18.41
CA PRO A 142 12.41 13.76 17.21
C PRO A 142 13.18 12.56 16.65
N ALA A 143 13.49 12.58 15.36
CA ALA A 143 14.28 11.54 14.69
C ALA A 143 15.78 11.90 14.64
N ASP A 144 16.32 12.35 15.76
CA ASP A 144 17.71 12.79 15.93
C ASP A 144 18.58 11.68 16.51
N PHE A 145 18.77 10.61 15.73
CA PHE A 145 19.65 9.50 16.08
C PHE A 145 20.79 9.35 15.08
N GLU A 146 21.83 8.61 15.48
CA GLU A 146 23.01 8.39 14.64
C GLU A 146 22.62 7.73 13.30
N GLY A 147 22.92 8.43 12.21
CA GLY A 147 22.66 7.96 10.86
C GLY A 147 21.19 7.99 10.45
N SER A 148 20.39 8.90 11.03
CA SER A 148 19.01 9.18 10.60
C SER A 148 18.95 9.67 9.15
N ASP A 149 19.91 10.49 8.72
CA ASP A 149 19.94 11.06 7.38
C ASP A 149 20.66 10.18 6.32
N ASP A 150 21.11 8.98 6.71
CA ASP A 150 21.93 8.12 5.84
C ASP A 150 21.12 7.42 4.73
N GLU A 151 19.82 7.18 4.96
CA GLU A 151 18.97 6.41 4.07
C GLU A 151 17.49 6.81 4.14
N LEU A 152 16.71 6.33 3.17
CA LEU A 152 15.26 6.53 3.16
C LEU A 152 14.56 5.41 3.93
N TYR A 153 13.53 5.78 4.69
CA TYR A 153 12.73 4.89 5.50
C TYR A 153 11.34 4.69 4.87
N PRO A 154 10.80 3.46 4.90
CA PRO A 154 9.46 3.20 4.40
C PRO A 154 8.39 3.80 5.32
N HIS A 155 7.63 4.74 4.81
CA HIS A 155 6.37 5.21 5.37
C HIS A 155 5.22 4.39 4.77
N ILE A 156 4.58 3.58 5.61
CA ILE A 156 3.46 2.71 5.22
C ILE A 156 2.18 3.55 5.35
N LEU A 157 1.53 3.85 4.23
CA LEU A 157 0.39 4.77 4.15
C LEU A 157 -0.93 4.10 4.57
N GLY A 158 -0.95 3.55 5.77
CA GLY A 158 -2.07 2.78 6.29
C GLY A 158 -1.71 1.98 7.52
N GLY A 159 -2.67 1.17 7.96
CA GLY A 159 -2.47 0.15 8.98
C GLY A 159 -1.97 -1.16 8.36
N ILE A 160 -1.53 -2.08 9.21
CA ILE A 160 -1.00 -3.38 8.79
C ILE A 160 -2.05 -4.46 9.09
N THR A 161 -2.49 -5.17 8.05
CA THR A 161 -3.36 -6.33 8.22
C THR A 161 -2.52 -7.60 8.46
N PRO A 162 -3.04 -8.61 9.17
CA PRO A 162 -2.36 -9.90 9.33
C PRO A 162 -1.95 -10.55 8.00
N ASP A 163 -2.78 -10.40 6.96
CA ASP A 163 -2.52 -10.98 5.63
C ASP A 163 -1.32 -10.34 4.89
N ALA A 164 -0.93 -9.13 5.27
CA ALA A 164 0.26 -8.47 4.71
C ALA A 164 1.57 -8.97 5.34
N VAL A 165 1.51 -9.61 6.52
CA VAL A 165 2.68 -10.05 7.29
C VAL A 165 3.16 -11.42 6.82
N LEU A 166 4.42 -11.48 6.41
CA LEU A 166 5.06 -12.69 5.89
C LEU A 166 5.79 -13.49 6.96
N ALA A 167 6.28 -12.81 8.00
CA ALA A 167 6.86 -13.43 9.18
C ALA A 167 6.77 -12.49 10.39
N ILE A 168 6.81 -13.08 11.57
CA ILE A 168 6.85 -12.37 12.84
C ILE A 168 8.09 -12.86 13.57
N HIS A 169 8.96 -11.92 13.92
CA HIS A 169 10.19 -12.18 14.65
C HIS A 169 10.02 -11.74 16.10
N LYS A 170 10.53 -12.55 17.03
CA LYS A 170 10.57 -12.16 18.44
C LYS A 170 11.66 -11.12 18.64
N VAL A 171 11.38 -10.14 19.48
CA VAL A 171 12.33 -9.09 19.85
C VAL A 171 12.76 -9.31 21.30
N SER A 172 14.07 -9.37 21.53
CA SER A 172 14.65 -9.55 22.85
C SER A 172 15.05 -8.21 23.45
N ARG A 173 14.75 -8.02 24.73
CA ARG A 173 15.09 -6.84 25.51
C ARG A 173 15.85 -7.21 26.78
N ASN A 174 16.72 -6.32 27.26
CA ASN A 174 17.40 -6.47 28.55
C ASN A 174 16.60 -5.82 29.70
N ASP A 175 17.08 -5.98 30.93
CA ASP A 175 16.44 -5.41 32.13
C ASP A 175 16.46 -3.87 32.18
N SER A 176 17.30 -3.22 31.36
CA SER A 176 17.33 -1.76 31.21
C SER A 176 16.33 -1.24 30.16
N GLY A 177 15.59 -2.14 29.50
CA GLY A 177 14.61 -1.83 28.47
C GLY A 177 15.21 -1.74 27.06
N ASP A 178 16.51 -1.94 26.89
CA ASP A 178 17.17 -1.87 25.58
C ASP A 178 16.75 -3.05 24.72
N PHE A 179 16.53 -2.77 23.44
CA PHE A 179 16.36 -3.73 22.36
C PHE A 179 17.73 -4.27 21.97
N ILE A 180 17.94 -5.59 22.14
CA ILE A 180 19.26 -6.21 21.99
C ILE A 180 19.35 -7.24 20.88
N ALA A 181 18.23 -7.82 20.43
CA ALA A 181 18.21 -8.77 19.33
C ALA A 181 16.83 -8.90 18.71
N ILE A 182 16.80 -9.32 17.44
CA ILE A 182 15.59 -9.76 16.74
C ILE A 182 15.87 -11.14 16.16
N ASP A 183 15.07 -12.13 16.56
CA ASP A 183 15.28 -13.53 16.19
C ASP A 183 15.19 -13.72 14.67
N ASP A 184 16.04 -14.59 14.11
CA ASP A 184 16.08 -14.93 12.67
C ASP A 184 16.31 -13.74 11.72
N LEU A 185 16.83 -12.61 12.22
CA LEU A 185 17.38 -11.52 11.41
C LEU A 185 18.88 -11.40 11.66
N GLU A 186 19.69 -11.68 10.63
CA GLU A 186 21.11 -11.34 10.68
C GLU A 186 21.26 -9.82 10.55
N VAL A 187 21.27 -9.15 11.71
CA VAL A 187 21.76 -7.79 11.84
C VAL A 187 23.28 -7.89 11.68
N SER A 188 23.77 -7.56 10.48
CA SER A 188 25.20 -7.60 10.22
C SER A 188 25.86 -6.42 10.92
N ASP A 189 26.78 -6.74 11.83
CA ASP A 189 27.62 -5.80 12.57
C ASP A 189 28.66 -5.18 11.62
N HIS A 190 28.19 -4.49 10.58
CA HIS A 190 29.06 -3.80 9.63
C HIS A 190 29.41 -2.42 10.17
N LYS A 191 30.46 -2.41 10.99
CA LYS A 191 31.34 -1.26 11.12
C LYS A 191 31.94 -1.02 9.72
N GLN A 192 31.35 -0.11 8.95
CA GLN A 192 31.86 0.23 7.63
C GLN A 192 33.25 0.88 7.79
N PRO A 193 34.26 0.51 6.96
CA PRO A 193 35.65 0.94 7.11
C PRO A 193 35.85 2.45 6.95
#